data_AF-A0A163D4L5-F1
#
_entry.id   AF-A0A163D4L5-F1
#
_cell.length_a   1.000
_cell.length_b   1.000
_cell.length_c   1.000
_cell.angle_alpha   90.00
_cell.angle_beta   90.00
_cell.angle_gamma   90.00
#
_symmetry.space_group_name_H-M   'P 1'
#
loop_
_entity.id
_entity.type
_entity.pdbx_description
1 polymer ?
#
loop_
_entity_poly.entity_id
_entity_poly.type
_entity_poly.pdbx_seq_one_letter_code
_entity_poly.pdbx_strand_id
1 'polypeptide(L)'
;MNKEDIDPASKTPPGQILEYDYRPTTSQTSLAPPFLKVIQWNIERNYESQDILILLKNVDADVVILQEIDIGCKRSGSKNHMKDLCMTLEMKGGFVSEFHELDDPCRKPRDAGGGVHGNAILSKYDISFEVLEHKHHPFNWDRDGGTLKEPRIGRRYTLVSTVRPPSFPPVLCYSVHLEVFTGIIGRIECFSEILEHASRQDKYPHQLIFGDLNTMGHSIARLSAVYCRDRYRWASLGQTESGWWDDRFFGFHITQGPINSRLARACGLFVVVPSWLVELGYRHQPRLMDWLSRWVGSGFEEHTLRAARNPGFYDPWDPEEVTLENPAYGGLFKAKLDWTLVRGMSVLKRGRGNLDYKASDHAYLWVDVTPDKPTQPKTETETGTDLDTKTLTGVDNYDDNDGSNNCGQVGPIGQTETKSKQEPNEVGVGVEVVGVVGVKNGDDDRKLWQARRAAWGSTNEIDWMYYFMITALLGVSWHVMSKIY
;
A
#
# COMPACT_ATOMS: atom_id res chain seq x y z
N MET A 1 27.62 -33.54 -8.26
CA MET A 1 26.73 -32.58 -7.57
C MET A 1 25.65 -33.39 -6.90
N ASN A 2 25.71 -33.47 -5.57
CA ASN A 2 24.66 -34.16 -4.81
C ASN A 2 23.34 -33.44 -5.06
N LYS A 3 22.23 -34.19 -5.13
CA LYS A 3 20.88 -33.63 -5.02
C LYS A 3 20.85 -32.87 -3.70
N GLU A 4 21.08 -31.56 -3.74
CA GLU A 4 20.82 -30.69 -2.60
C GLU A 4 19.37 -30.96 -2.19
N ASP A 5 19.14 -31.15 -0.88
CA ASP A 5 17.82 -31.34 -0.31
C ASP A 5 17.00 -30.08 -0.58
N ILE A 6 16.32 -30.05 -1.73
CA ILE A 6 15.37 -29.00 -2.10
C ILE A 6 14.32 -28.98 -0.99
N ASP A 7 14.21 -27.85 -0.29
CA ASP A 7 13.24 -27.66 0.79
C ASP A 7 11.84 -28.02 0.23
N PRO A 8 11.12 -28.99 0.81
CA PRO A 8 9.80 -29.39 0.32
C PRO A 8 8.82 -28.20 0.26
N ALA A 9 9.01 -27.17 1.09
CA ALA A 9 8.22 -25.95 1.07
C ALA A 9 8.33 -25.21 -0.28
N SER A 10 9.44 -25.35 -1.02
CA SER A 10 9.65 -24.75 -2.34
C SER A 10 8.81 -25.39 -3.46
N LYS A 11 7.99 -26.39 -3.14
CA LYS A 11 7.06 -27.07 -4.06
C LYS A 11 5.60 -26.91 -3.67
N THR A 12 5.33 -26.08 -2.66
CA THR A 12 3.96 -25.83 -2.15
C THR A 12 3.05 -25.35 -3.27
N PRO A 13 2.00 -26.09 -3.65
CA PRO A 13 1.11 -25.71 -4.75
C PRO A 13 0.51 -24.31 -4.58
N PRO A 14 0.24 -23.57 -5.68
CA PRO A 14 -0.49 -22.30 -5.60
C PRO A 14 -1.80 -22.44 -4.83
N GLY A 15 -2.13 -21.44 -4.00
CA GLY A 15 -3.30 -21.40 -3.13
C GLY A 15 -3.19 -22.21 -1.83
N GLN A 16 -2.09 -22.94 -1.60
CA GLN A 16 -1.88 -23.67 -0.35
C GLN A 16 -1.16 -22.81 0.70
N ILE A 17 -1.50 -23.04 1.97
CA ILE A 17 -0.87 -22.38 3.11
C ILE A 17 0.24 -23.26 3.71
N LEU A 18 1.39 -22.64 3.98
CA LEU A 18 2.42 -23.16 4.88
C LEU A 18 2.37 -22.43 6.21
N GLU A 19 2.53 -23.17 7.31
CA GLU A 19 2.60 -22.60 8.65
C GLU A 19 3.95 -22.90 9.32
N TYR A 20 4.47 -21.92 10.04
CA TYR A 20 5.62 -22.04 10.91
C TYR A 20 5.28 -21.41 12.26
N ASP A 21 5.53 -22.10 13.36
CA ASP A 21 5.33 -21.56 14.71
C ASP A 21 6.65 -21.62 15.48
N TYR A 22 7.25 -20.45 15.66
CA TYR A 22 8.50 -20.26 16.40
C TYR A 22 8.31 -19.34 17.60
N ARG A 23 7.05 -19.17 18.07
CA ARG A 23 6.79 -18.39 19.28
C ARG A 23 7.40 -19.09 20.50
N PRO A 24 7.94 -18.34 21.47
CA PRO A 24 8.49 -18.92 22.68
C PRO A 24 7.38 -19.63 23.47
N THR A 25 7.70 -20.80 24.04
CA THR A 25 6.75 -21.61 24.83
C THR A 25 6.38 -20.96 26.17
N THR A 26 7.04 -19.86 26.55
CA THR A 26 6.86 -19.21 27.84
C THR A 26 5.73 -18.19 27.76
N SER A 27 4.62 -18.46 28.47
CA SER A 27 3.52 -17.52 28.67
C SER A 27 4.02 -16.24 29.35
N GLN A 28 4.31 -15.19 28.58
CA GLN A 28 4.56 -13.88 29.17
C GLN A 28 3.26 -13.35 29.77
N THR A 29 3.25 -13.33 31.10
CA THR A 29 2.22 -12.74 31.96
C THR A 29 2.40 -11.22 32.06
N SER A 30 2.87 -10.57 30.99
CA SER A 30 2.85 -9.11 30.93
C SER A 30 1.43 -8.65 30.62
N LEU A 31 1.03 -7.53 31.21
CA LEU A 31 -0.16 -6.82 30.77
C LEU A 31 0.08 -6.43 29.32
N ALA A 32 -0.58 -7.13 28.40
CA ALA A 32 -0.49 -6.84 26.99
C ALA A 32 -0.95 -5.40 26.74
N PRO A 33 -0.32 -4.69 25.79
CA PRO A 33 -0.66 -3.30 25.51
C PRO A 33 -2.15 -3.17 25.13
N PRO A 34 -2.79 -2.01 25.40
CA PRO A 34 -4.17 -1.75 25.01
C PRO A 34 -4.32 -1.41 23.51
N PHE A 35 -3.28 -1.70 22.71
CA PHE A 35 -3.22 -1.48 21.28
C PHE A 35 -2.48 -2.66 20.63
N LEU A 36 -2.65 -2.79 19.31
CA LEU A 36 -1.96 -3.76 18.47
C LEU A 36 -1.08 -2.98 17.49
N LYS A 37 0.24 -3.20 17.52
CA LYS A 37 1.15 -2.65 16.51
C LYS A 37 1.18 -3.56 15.30
N VAL A 38 0.81 -3.04 14.14
CA VAL A 38 0.77 -3.80 12.88
C VAL A 38 1.63 -3.10 11.84
N ILE A 39 2.49 -3.86 11.17
CA ILE A 39 3.31 -3.39 10.04
C ILE A 39 2.90 -4.13 8.77
N GLN A 40 2.95 -3.41 7.63
CA GLN A 40 2.88 -3.99 6.30
C GLN A 40 4.10 -3.61 5.45
N TRP A 41 4.52 -4.52 4.58
CA TRP A 41 5.64 -4.28 3.67
C TRP A 41 5.70 -5.28 2.51
N ASN A 42 5.72 -4.80 1.27
CA ASN A 42 6.29 -5.55 0.14
C ASN A 42 7.82 -5.59 0.30
N ILE A 43 8.39 -6.78 0.45
CA ILE A 43 9.82 -6.96 0.77
C ILE A 43 10.66 -7.41 -0.43
N GLU A 44 10.13 -7.21 -1.65
CA GLU A 44 10.84 -7.41 -2.92
C GLU A 44 11.58 -8.76 -2.98
N ARG A 45 10.84 -9.88 -2.87
CA ARG A 45 11.38 -11.26 -3.03
C ARG A 45 12.47 -11.63 -2.02
N ASN A 46 12.56 -10.92 -0.90
CA ASN A 46 13.60 -11.08 0.10
C ASN A 46 15.04 -10.90 -0.45
N TYR A 47 15.26 -10.05 -1.46
CA TYR A 47 16.62 -9.82 -1.98
C TYR A 47 17.60 -9.41 -0.87
N GLU A 48 17.21 -8.43 -0.04
CA GLU A 48 18.02 -7.93 1.07
C GLU A 48 17.58 -8.51 2.41
N SER A 49 17.46 -9.85 2.46
CA SER A 49 16.91 -10.60 3.60
C SER A 49 17.43 -10.18 5.00
N GLN A 50 18.71 -9.85 5.13
CA GLN A 50 19.29 -9.45 6.42
C GLN A 50 18.80 -8.07 6.88
N ASP A 51 18.81 -7.09 5.98
CA ASP A 51 18.37 -5.72 6.28
C ASP A 51 16.87 -5.69 6.57
N ILE A 52 16.09 -6.47 5.81
CA ILE A 52 14.66 -6.68 6.06
C ILE A 52 14.42 -7.19 7.48
N LEU A 53 15.15 -8.23 7.91
CA LEU A 53 15.01 -8.81 9.25
C LEU A 53 15.41 -7.82 10.36
N ILE A 54 16.49 -7.07 10.16
CA ILE A 54 16.94 -6.04 11.11
C ILE A 54 15.87 -4.95 11.26
N LEU A 55 15.31 -4.47 10.15
CA LEU A 55 14.26 -3.45 10.17
C LEU A 55 12.99 -3.96 10.85
N LEU A 56 12.52 -5.16 10.52
CA LEU A 56 11.34 -5.76 11.15
C LEU A 56 11.52 -5.97 12.65
N LYS A 57 12.70 -6.44 13.08
CA LYS A 57 13.05 -6.55 14.50
C LYS A 57 13.03 -5.20 15.22
N ASN A 58 13.53 -4.15 14.57
CA ASN A 58 13.58 -2.81 15.17
C ASN A 58 12.19 -2.17 15.30
N VAL A 59 11.27 -2.42 14.35
CA VAL A 59 9.88 -1.97 14.47
C VAL A 59 9.14 -2.70 15.60
N ASP A 60 9.48 -3.98 15.79
CA ASP A 60 8.94 -4.85 16.84
C ASP A 60 7.40 -4.87 16.86
N ALA A 61 6.79 -5.07 15.69
CA ALA A 61 5.34 -5.15 15.54
C ALA A 61 4.78 -6.42 16.20
N ASP A 62 3.51 -6.36 16.61
CA ASP A 62 2.77 -7.52 17.10
C ASP A 62 2.30 -8.43 15.95
N VAL A 63 1.96 -7.80 14.82
CA VAL A 63 1.52 -8.47 13.58
C VAL A 63 2.31 -7.88 12.41
N VAL A 64 2.83 -8.76 11.55
CA VAL A 64 3.63 -8.41 10.38
C VAL A 64 2.93 -8.98 9.14
N ILE A 65 2.58 -8.11 8.19
CA ILE A 65 1.86 -8.46 6.96
C ILE A 65 2.78 -8.21 5.77
N LEU A 66 3.20 -9.26 5.08
CA LEU A 66 4.26 -9.18 4.07
C LEU A 66 3.76 -9.63 2.70
N GLN A 67 4.24 -8.96 1.66
CA GLN A 67 4.07 -9.35 0.26
C GLN A 67 5.43 -9.67 -0.35
N GLU A 68 5.42 -10.50 -1.39
CA GLU A 68 6.61 -10.90 -2.14
C GLU A 68 7.66 -11.67 -1.32
N ILE A 69 7.23 -12.71 -0.60
CA ILE A 69 8.14 -13.65 0.04
C ILE A 69 8.50 -14.78 -0.92
N ASP A 70 9.79 -15.10 -1.00
CA ASP A 70 10.30 -16.25 -1.75
C ASP A 70 10.63 -17.45 -0.85
N ILE A 71 10.36 -18.65 -1.35
CA ILE A 71 10.84 -19.92 -0.77
C ILE A 71 11.49 -20.76 -1.87
N GLY A 72 12.80 -20.94 -1.79
CA GLY A 72 13.57 -21.80 -2.70
C GLY A 72 13.87 -21.19 -4.08
N CYS A 73 13.51 -19.93 -4.33
CA CYS A 73 13.86 -19.24 -5.57
C CYS A 73 15.37 -18.95 -5.62
N LYS A 74 16.01 -19.20 -6.77
CA LYS A 74 17.45 -19.00 -6.93
C LYS A 74 17.87 -17.55 -6.77
N ARG A 75 17.03 -16.61 -7.22
CA ARG A 75 17.28 -15.16 -7.12
C ARG A 75 17.48 -14.65 -5.70
N SER A 76 16.93 -15.36 -4.72
CA SER A 76 16.98 -15.03 -3.30
C SER A 76 17.75 -16.10 -2.50
N GLY A 77 18.68 -16.80 -3.18
CA GLY A 77 19.63 -17.72 -2.56
C GLY A 77 19.08 -19.11 -2.26
N SER A 78 17.95 -19.51 -2.86
CA SER A 78 17.30 -20.82 -2.67
C SER A 78 16.97 -21.15 -1.21
N LYS A 79 16.70 -20.12 -0.40
CA LYS A 79 16.40 -20.25 1.03
C LYS A 79 14.90 -20.31 1.29
N ASN A 80 14.54 -20.76 2.49
CA ASN A 80 13.20 -20.64 3.01
C ASN A 80 13.07 -19.38 3.86
N HIS A 81 12.84 -18.24 3.20
CA HIS A 81 12.78 -16.94 3.89
C HIS A 81 11.59 -16.84 4.84
N MET A 82 10.49 -17.54 4.57
CA MET A 82 9.36 -17.60 5.49
C MET A 82 9.73 -18.23 6.84
N LYS A 83 10.46 -19.35 6.80
CA LYS A 83 10.97 -20.01 8.01
C LYS A 83 11.94 -19.11 8.76
N ASP A 84 12.86 -18.45 8.04
CA ASP A 84 13.83 -17.53 8.62
C ASP A 84 13.14 -16.33 9.29
N LEU A 85 12.11 -15.76 8.66
CA LEU A 85 11.26 -14.69 9.22
C LEU A 85 10.59 -15.13 10.52
N CYS A 86 9.86 -16.25 10.53
CA CYS A 86 9.16 -16.71 11.72
C CYS A 86 10.12 -17.04 12.86
N MET A 87 11.24 -17.71 12.57
CA MET A 87 12.25 -18.06 13.56
C MET A 87 12.92 -16.81 14.15
N THR A 88 13.28 -15.85 13.30
CA THR A 88 14.04 -14.66 13.71
C THR A 88 13.18 -13.65 14.47
N LEU A 89 11.90 -13.54 14.12
CA LEU A 89 10.93 -12.67 14.78
C LEU A 89 10.20 -13.36 15.95
N GLU A 90 10.45 -14.66 16.16
CA GLU A 90 9.79 -15.49 17.19
C GLU A 90 8.26 -15.46 17.10
N MET A 91 7.74 -15.62 15.88
CA MET A 91 6.32 -15.50 15.55
C MET A 91 5.75 -16.79 14.97
N LYS A 92 4.42 -16.91 15.04
CA LYS A 92 3.68 -17.85 14.19
C LYS A 92 3.32 -17.14 12.91
N GLY A 93 3.58 -17.77 11.78
CA GLY A 93 3.27 -17.21 10.47
C GLY A 93 2.62 -18.22 9.55
N GLY A 94 1.76 -17.69 8.69
CA GLY A 94 1.16 -18.39 7.57
C GLY A 94 1.61 -17.74 6.27
N PHE A 95 1.98 -18.54 5.28
CA PHE A 95 2.39 -18.13 3.95
C PHE A 95 1.45 -18.77 2.93
N VAL A 96 0.83 -17.98 2.05
CA VAL A 96 0.11 -18.51 0.90
C VAL A 96 1.02 -18.50 -0.33
N SER A 97 1.17 -19.66 -0.96
CA SER A 97 1.87 -19.77 -2.24
C SER A 97 1.01 -19.15 -3.33
N GLU A 98 1.43 -18.04 -3.93
CA GLU A 98 0.75 -17.44 -5.07
C GLU A 98 1.19 -18.07 -6.39
N PHE A 99 2.51 -18.23 -6.53
CA PHE A 99 3.13 -18.71 -7.75
C PHE A 99 4.20 -19.75 -7.51
N HIS A 100 4.24 -20.75 -8.38
CA HIS A 100 5.47 -21.45 -8.71
C HIS A 100 6.25 -20.61 -9.71
N GLU A 101 7.41 -20.14 -9.30
CA GLU A 101 8.33 -19.38 -10.14
C GLU A 101 9.18 -20.37 -10.93
N LEU A 102 8.89 -20.58 -12.21
CA LEU A 102 9.59 -21.60 -13.00
C LEU A 102 11.05 -21.19 -13.22
N ASP A 103 11.95 -22.15 -13.04
CA ASP A 103 13.35 -22.00 -13.40
C ASP A 103 13.49 -22.13 -14.93
N ASP A 104 13.67 -21.00 -15.60
CA ASP A 104 13.66 -20.93 -17.06
C ASP A 104 14.82 -20.06 -17.57
N PRO A 105 15.55 -20.49 -18.63
CA PRO A 105 16.64 -19.71 -19.23
C PRO A 105 16.25 -18.33 -19.75
N CYS A 106 14.97 -18.04 -19.99
CA CYS A 106 14.52 -16.71 -20.40
C CYS A 106 14.64 -15.66 -19.30
N ARG A 107 14.71 -16.09 -18.03
CA ARG A 107 14.86 -15.22 -16.86
C ARG A 107 16.30 -14.75 -16.73
N LYS A 108 16.46 -13.48 -16.33
CA LYS A 108 17.76 -12.97 -15.89
C LYS A 108 18.09 -13.56 -14.51
N PRO A 109 19.38 -13.55 -14.09
CA PRO A 109 19.75 -14.02 -12.76
C PRO A 109 18.99 -13.35 -11.61
N ARG A 110 18.70 -12.04 -11.70
CA ARG A 110 17.88 -11.31 -10.70
C ARG A 110 16.45 -11.83 -10.63
N ASP A 111 15.91 -12.37 -11.71
CA ASP A 111 14.51 -12.77 -11.81
C ASP A 111 14.35 -14.30 -11.70
N ALA A 112 15.47 -15.03 -11.50
CA ALA A 112 15.53 -16.47 -11.53
C ALA A 112 14.55 -17.14 -10.55
N GLY A 113 13.75 -18.07 -11.07
CA GLY A 113 12.80 -18.87 -10.30
C GLY A 113 13.44 -20.09 -9.63
N GLY A 114 12.72 -21.19 -9.59
CA GLY A 114 13.11 -22.45 -8.97
C GLY A 114 12.40 -22.77 -7.65
N GLY A 115 11.49 -21.91 -7.21
CA GLY A 115 10.77 -22.05 -5.95
C GLY A 115 9.36 -21.48 -6.01
N VAL A 116 8.84 -21.08 -4.86
CA VAL A 116 7.51 -20.46 -4.73
C VAL A 116 7.61 -19.03 -4.24
N HIS A 117 6.60 -18.25 -4.60
CA HIS A 117 6.46 -16.84 -4.26
C HIS A 117 5.07 -16.57 -3.72
N GLY A 118 4.93 -15.68 -2.73
CA GLY A 118 3.61 -15.29 -2.24
C GLY A 118 3.60 -14.35 -1.04
N ASN A 119 2.49 -14.37 -0.30
CA ASN A 119 2.18 -13.42 0.78
C ASN A 119 2.19 -14.11 2.14
N ALA A 120 2.50 -13.37 3.21
CA ALA A 120 2.46 -13.90 4.57
C ALA A 120 1.84 -12.95 5.60
N ILE A 121 1.35 -13.55 6.69
CA ILE A 121 0.97 -12.86 7.92
C ILE A 121 1.62 -13.59 9.08
N LEU A 122 2.34 -12.84 9.92
CA LEU A 122 2.99 -13.31 11.14
C LEU A 122 2.41 -12.59 12.35
N SER A 123 2.37 -13.28 13.49
CA SER A 123 1.81 -12.75 14.74
C SER A 123 2.54 -13.30 15.97
N LYS A 124 2.74 -12.43 16.97
CA LYS A 124 3.14 -12.84 18.32
C LYS A 124 2.00 -13.55 19.06
N TYR A 125 0.75 -13.23 18.73
CA TYR A 125 -0.46 -13.78 19.33
C TYR A 125 -1.02 -14.98 18.58
N ASP A 126 -2.04 -15.64 19.14
CA ASP A 126 -2.75 -16.72 18.45
C ASP A 126 -3.35 -16.24 17.13
N ILE A 127 -3.22 -17.08 16.10
CA ILE A 127 -3.54 -16.74 14.71
C ILE A 127 -3.98 -18.00 13.94
N SER A 128 -5.02 -17.83 13.14
CA SER A 128 -5.53 -18.82 12.19
C SER A 128 -5.62 -18.23 10.78
N PHE A 129 -5.37 -19.05 9.76
CA PHE A 129 -5.22 -18.62 8.37
C PHE A 129 -6.32 -19.18 7.46
N GLU A 130 -6.68 -18.39 6.46
CA GLU A 130 -7.61 -18.75 5.38
C GLU A 130 -7.14 -18.11 4.07
N VAL A 131 -7.39 -18.75 2.93
CA VAL A 131 -7.11 -18.18 1.62
C VAL A 131 -8.40 -17.65 1.00
N LEU A 132 -8.38 -16.38 0.60
CA LEU A 132 -9.38 -15.84 -0.31
C LEU A 132 -8.86 -15.97 -1.74
N GLU A 133 -9.45 -16.92 -2.48
CA GLU A 133 -9.23 -17.06 -3.91
C GLU A 133 -10.12 -16.09 -4.67
N HIS A 134 -9.48 -15.26 -5.52
CA HIS A 134 -10.19 -14.32 -6.36
C HIS A 134 -10.95 -15.03 -7.48
N LYS A 135 -12.08 -14.48 -7.91
CA LYS A 135 -12.78 -14.97 -9.12
C LYS A 135 -12.22 -14.28 -10.35
N HIS A 136 -11.91 -13.00 -10.22
CA HIS A 136 -11.27 -12.23 -11.27
C HIS A 136 -9.74 -12.34 -11.21
N HIS A 137 -9.14 -12.74 -12.33
CA HIS A 137 -7.70 -12.73 -12.54
C HIS A 137 -7.38 -11.96 -13.83
N PRO A 138 -6.81 -10.75 -13.75
CA PRO A 138 -6.57 -9.91 -14.91
C PRO A 138 -5.54 -10.47 -15.89
N PHE A 139 -4.68 -11.37 -15.41
CA PHE A 139 -3.59 -11.97 -16.16
C PHE A 139 -3.54 -13.48 -15.95
N ASN A 140 -3.29 -14.23 -17.02
CA ASN A 140 -3.14 -15.68 -16.97
C ASN A 140 -1.65 -16.04 -17.06
N TRP A 141 -1.03 -16.27 -15.91
CA TRP A 141 0.39 -16.53 -15.79
C TRP A 141 0.84 -17.83 -16.45
N ASP A 142 0.06 -18.90 -16.28
CA ASP A 142 0.31 -20.21 -16.88
C ASP A 142 0.42 -20.14 -18.41
N ARG A 143 -0.42 -19.31 -19.04
CA ARG A 143 -0.46 -19.14 -20.50
C ARG A 143 0.50 -18.05 -20.99
N ASP A 144 0.48 -16.89 -20.35
CA ASP A 144 1.04 -15.65 -20.89
C ASP A 144 2.36 -15.25 -20.21
N GLY A 145 2.75 -15.88 -19.09
CA GLY A 145 3.94 -15.48 -18.30
C GLY A 145 5.26 -15.52 -19.08
N GLY A 146 5.39 -16.45 -20.03
CA GLY A 146 6.56 -16.52 -20.92
C GLY A 146 6.73 -15.27 -21.81
N THR A 147 5.64 -14.58 -22.16
CA THR A 147 5.70 -13.35 -22.97
C THR A 147 6.33 -12.18 -22.22
N LEU A 148 6.25 -12.19 -20.89
CA LEU A 148 6.85 -11.21 -19.99
C LEU A 148 8.21 -11.68 -19.42
N LYS A 149 8.74 -12.82 -19.90
CA LYS A 149 9.95 -13.46 -19.34
C LYS A 149 9.84 -13.79 -17.84
N GLU A 150 8.61 -13.99 -17.37
CA GLU A 150 8.27 -14.37 -16.01
C GLU A 150 7.38 -15.63 -16.03
N PRO A 151 7.87 -16.78 -16.54
CA PRO A 151 7.08 -18.00 -16.61
C PRO A 151 6.71 -18.47 -15.20
N ARG A 152 5.41 -18.49 -14.90
CA ARG A 152 4.84 -18.79 -13.59
C ARG A 152 3.65 -19.73 -13.73
N ILE A 153 3.40 -20.52 -12.69
CA ILE A 153 2.14 -21.26 -12.54
C ILE A 153 1.45 -20.73 -11.29
N GLY A 154 0.18 -20.36 -11.38
CA GLY A 154 -0.59 -19.85 -10.25
C GLY A 154 -1.25 -18.51 -10.53
N ARG A 155 -1.58 -17.79 -9.46
CA ARG A 155 -2.36 -16.55 -9.51
C ARG A 155 -2.22 -15.79 -8.20
N ARG A 156 -2.71 -14.55 -8.16
CA ARG A 156 -2.79 -13.77 -6.91
C ARG A 156 -3.82 -14.37 -5.96
N TYR A 157 -3.48 -14.37 -4.67
CA TYR A 157 -4.35 -14.78 -3.57
C TYR A 157 -4.26 -13.77 -2.44
N THR A 158 -5.39 -13.53 -1.77
CA THR A 158 -5.38 -12.75 -0.53
C THR A 158 -5.28 -13.71 0.66
N LEU A 159 -4.27 -13.52 1.50
CA LEU A 159 -4.16 -14.27 2.77
C LEU A 159 -5.00 -13.57 3.82
N VAL A 160 -5.94 -14.30 4.42
CA VAL A 160 -6.80 -13.83 5.51
C VAL A 160 -6.32 -14.47 6.81
N SER A 161 -6.32 -13.71 7.89
CA SER A 161 -5.95 -14.22 9.21
C SER A 161 -6.82 -13.64 10.32
N THR A 162 -7.21 -14.49 11.27
CA THR A 162 -7.84 -14.02 12.51
C THR A 162 -6.78 -14.00 13.60
N VAL A 163 -6.36 -12.80 14.03
CA VAL A 163 -5.42 -12.58 15.13
C VAL A 163 -6.20 -12.40 16.44
N ARG A 164 -5.76 -13.07 17.50
CA ARG A 164 -6.41 -13.04 18.82
C ARG A 164 -5.47 -12.41 19.85
N PRO A 165 -5.35 -11.07 19.88
CA PRO A 165 -4.60 -10.41 20.94
C PRO A 165 -5.32 -10.62 22.29
N PRO A 166 -4.60 -10.69 23.40
CA PRO A 166 -5.20 -10.90 24.72
C PRO A 166 -6.00 -9.69 25.23
N SER A 167 -5.73 -8.48 24.74
CA SER A 167 -6.28 -7.23 25.28
C SER A 167 -7.66 -6.83 24.73
N PHE A 168 -8.11 -7.38 23.60
CA PHE A 168 -9.39 -7.03 22.97
C PHE A 168 -9.86 -8.07 21.94
N PRO A 169 -11.10 -7.96 21.39
CA PRO A 169 -11.66 -8.98 20.51
C PRO A 169 -10.80 -9.29 19.27
N PRO A 170 -10.98 -10.48 18.64
CA PRO A 170 -10.20 -10.88 17.48
C PRO A 170 -10.25 -9.87 16.33
N VAL A 171 -9.11 -9.68 15.67
CA VAL A 171 -8.93 -8.78 14.53
C VAL A 171 -8.75 -9.61 13.27
N LEU A 172 -9.51 -9.29 12.23
CA LEU A 172 -9.40 -9.95 10.93
C LEU A 172 -8.42 -9.16 10.04
N CYS A 173 -7.29 -9.76 9.69
CA CYS A 173 -6.23 -9.16 8.90
C CYS A 173 -6.21 -9.76 7.50
N TYR A 174 -5.94 -8.93 6.50
CA TYR A 174 -5.76 -9.33 5.10
C TYR A 174 -4.37 -8.89 4.61
N SER A 175 -3.64 -9.80 3.96
CA SER A 175 -2.44 -9.49 3.16
C SER A 175 -2.83 -9.48 1.69
N VAL A 176 -2.78 -8.32 1.07
CA VAL A 176 -3.24 -8.10 -0.31
C VAL A 176 -2.04 -7.77 -1.19
N HIS A 177 -1.96 -8.42 -2.34
CA HIS A 177 -1.06 -8.04 -3.42
C HIS A 177 -1.81 -8.11 -4.75
N LEU A 178 -2.09 -6.95 -5.35
CA LEU A 178 -2.85 -6.89 -6.59
C LEU A 178 -1.96 -7.03 -7.83
N GLU A 179 -2.56 -7.44 -8.94
CA GLU A 179 -1.86 -7.61 -10.22
C GLU A 179 -1.31 -6.28 -10.76
N VAL A 180 -0.07 -6.32 -11.22
CA VAL A 180 0.65 -5.18 -11.81
C VAL A 180 0.39 -5.11 -13.32
N PHE A 181 0.24 -6.26 -13.99
CA PHE A 181 0.05 -6.38 -15.44
C PHE A 181 -1.41 -6.16 -15.89
N THR A 182 -2.06 -5.15 -15.32
CA THR A 182 -3.45 -4.76 -15.57
C THR A 182 -3.65 -3.25 -15.40
N GLY A 183 -4.85 -2.74 -15.67
CA GLY A 183 -5.22 -1.37 -15.32
C GLY A 183 -6.09 -1.28 -14.07
N ILE A 184 -6.61 -0.07 -13.81
CA ILE A 184 -7.50 0.23 -12.68
C ILE A 184 -8.68 -0.74 -12.61
N ILE A 185 -9.28 -1.13 -13.74
CA ILE A 185 -10.45 -2.01 -13.75
C ILE A 185 -10.14 -3.34 -13.08
N GLY A 186 -9.08 -4.02 -13.51
CA GLY A 186 -8.75 -5.35 -12.99
C GLY A 186 -8.36 -5.32 -11.52
N ARG A 187 -7.64 -4.27 -11.06
CA ARG A 187 -7.32 -4.12 -9.63
C ARG A 187 -8.58 -3.86 -8.79
N ILE A 188 -9.48 -3.01 -9.28
CA ILE A 188 -10.76 -2.72 -8.60
C ILE A 188 -11.64 -3.97 -8.55
N GLU A 189 -11.70 -4.78 -9.62
CA GLU A 189 -12.44 -6.04 -9.63
C GLU A 189 -11.92 -7.01 -8.56
N CYS A 190 -10.61 -7.24 -8.49
CA CYS A 190 -10.01 -8.07 -7.44
C CYS A 190 -10.26 -7.52 -6.05
N PHE A 191 -10.06 -6.21 -5.84
CA PHE A 191 -10.23 -5.60 -4.52
C PHE A 191 -11.70 -5.56 -4.07
N SER A 192 -12.64 -5.44 -5.01
CA SER A 192 -14.09 -5.50 -4.71
C SER A 192 -14.48 -6.83 -4.08
N GLU A 193 -13.86 -7.94 -4.49
CA GLU A 193 -14.08 -9.25 -3.87
C GLU A 193 -13.60 -9.30 -2.41
N ILE A 194 -12.50 -8.59 -2.10
CA ILE A 194 -11.99 -8.45 -0.72
C ILE A 194 -12.98 -7.65 0.13
N LEU A 195 -13.50 -6.52 -0.38
CA LEU A 195 -14.53 -5.75 0.32
C LEU A 195 -15.81 -6.54 0.52
N GLU A 196 -16.25 -7.30 -0.50
CA GLU A 196 -17.43 -8.15 -0.40
C GLU A 196 -17.23 -9.22 0.68
N HIS A 197 -16.07 -9.89 0.69
CA HIS A 197 -15.72 -10.85 1.72
C HIS A 197 -15.69 -10.20 3.11
N ALA A 198 -14.96 -9.10 3.29
CA ALA A 198 -14.87 -8.34 4.54
C ALA A 198 -16.23 -7.86 5.07
N SER A 199 -17.14 -7.48 4.17
CA SER A 199 -18.49 -7.03 4.53
C SER A 199 -19.39 -8.14 5.08
N ARG A 200 -19.10 -9.41 4.75
CA ARG A 200 -19.85 -10.59 5.24
C ARG A 200 -19.35 -11.13 6.57
N GLN A 201 -18.24 -10.59 7.09
CA GLN A 201 -17.57 -11.06 8.30
C GLN A 201 -18.12 -10.37 9.56
N ASP A 202 -19.43 -10.46 9.79
CA ASP A 202 -20.13 -9.76 10.90
C ASP A 202 -19.59 -10.13 12.28
N LYS A 203 -19.02 -11.33 12.43
CA LYS A 203 -18.37 -11.80 13.65
C LYS A 203 -17.10 -11.01 14.02
N TYR A 204 -16.47 -10.38 13.03
CA TYR A 204 -15.19 -9.69 13.19
C TYR A 204 -15.36 -8.20 12.84
N PRO A 205 -15.83 -7.37 13.79
CA PRO A 205 -16.05 -5.94 13.53
C PRO A 205 -14.74 -5.15 13.36
N HIS A 206 -13.63 -5.67 13.91
CA HIS A 206 -12.30 -5.08 13.81
C HIS A 206 -11.53 -5.75 12.66
N GLN A 207 -11.21 -4.98 11.62
CA GLN A 207 -10.60 -5.53 10.42
C GLN A 207 -9.50 -4.62 9.87
N LEU A 208 -8.46 -5.23 9.29
CA LEU A 208 -7.30 -4.57 8.71
C LEU A 208 -7.03 -5.14 7.31
N ILE A 209 -7.07 -4.31 6.27
CA ILE A 209 -6.71 -4.71 4.89
C ILE A 209 -5.44 -4.00 4.48
N PHE A 210 -4.32 -4.71 4.55
CA PHE A 210 -3.00 -4.15 4.34
C PHE A 210 -2.30 -4.81 3.14
N GLY A 211 -1.45 -4.04 2.47
CA GLY A 211 -0.55 -4.55 1.45
C GLY A 211 -0.44 -3.67 0.20
N ASP A 212 0.15 -4.27 -0.83
CA ASP A 212 0.49 -3.63 -2.09
C ASP A 212 -0.66 -3.73 -3.10
N LEU A 213 -1.32 -2.60 -3.33
CA LEU A 213 -2.43 -2.52 -4.29
C LEU A 213 -1.95 -2.23 -5.71
N ASN A 214 -0.65 -2.02 -5.94
CA ASN A 214 -0.09 -1.69 -7.25
C ASN A 214 -0.82 -0.50 -7.93
N THR A 215 -1.21 0.52 -7.15
CA THR A 215 -1.87 1.75 -7.61
C THR A 215 -0.89 2.68 -8.36
N MET A 216 -0.39 2.18 -9.50
CA MET A 216 0.72 2.76 -10.26
C MET A 216 0.31 3.40 -11.60
N GLY A 217 -0.97 3.36 -11.95
CA GLY A 217 -1.54 3.70 -13.25
C GLY A 217 -1.65 5.20 -13.53
N HIS A 218 -0.66 5.99 -13.12
CA HIS A 218 -0.57 7.43 -13.31
C HIS A 218 0.80 7.87 -13.83
N SER A 219 1.01 9.18 -13.98
CA SER A 219 2.26 9.75 -14.50
C SER A 219 2.68 9.09 -15.83
N ILE A 220 3.98 8.83 -16.00
CA ILE A 220 4.57 8.20 -17.18
C ILE A 220 4.18 6.71 -17.32
N ALA A 221 3.81 6.02 -16.22
CA ALA A 221 3.39 4.63 -16.26
C ALA A 221 2.14 4.41 -17.12
N ARG A 222 1.27 5.43 -17.23
CA ARG A 222 0.13 5.44 -18.16
C ARG A 222 0.52 5.21 -19.62
N LEU A 223 1.75 5.52 -20.02
CA LEU A 223 2.21 5.28 -21.38
C LEU A 223 2.54 3.79 -21.62
N SER A 224 2.70 3.00 -20.56
CA SER A 224 2.96 1.57 -20.67
C SER A 224 1.76 0.82 -21.25
N ALA A 225 2.01 0.10 -22.34
CA ALA A 225 1.07 -0.85 -22.91
C ALA A 225 0.82 -2.07 -22.01
N VAL A 226 1.67 -2.27 -20.99
CA VAL A 226 1.77 -3.46 -20.16
C VAL A 226 1.13 -3.24 -18.78
N TYR A 227 1.35 -2.07 -18.15
CA TYR A 227 0.90 -1.77 -16.77
C TYR A 227 -0.36 -0.90 -16.68
N CYS A 228 -0.90 -0.43 -17.81
CA CYS A 228 -2.05 0.48 -17.84
C CYS A 228 -3.02 0.08 -18.95
N ARG A 229 -3.54 -1.15 -18.92
CA ARG A 229 -4.13 -1.80 -20.11
C ARG A 229 -5.57 -1.40 -20.45
N ASP A 230 -6.21 -0.58 -19.63
CA ASP A 230 -7.62 -0.23 -19.78
C ASP A 230 -7.87 1.26 -20.07
N ARG A 231 -9.15 1.64 -20.15
CA ARG A 231 -9.59 3.00 -20.48
C ARG A 231 -9.16 4.05 -19.46
N TYR A 232 -8.92 3.67 -18.22
CA TYR A 232 -8.45 4.60 -17.19
C TYR A 232 -7.00 4.99 -17.40
N ARG A 233 -6.27 4.33 -18.31
CA ARG A 233 -5.09 4.93 -18.92
C ARG A 233 -5.34 6.38 -19.29
N TRP A 234 -6.48 6.71 -19.90
CA TRP A 234 -6.79 8.09 -20.29
C TRP A 234 -7.85 8.74 -19.41
N ALA A 235 -8.82 7.97 -18.91
CA ALA A 235 -9.93 8.51 -18.16
C ALA A 235 -9.57 9.03 -16.76
N SER A 236 -8.41 8.66 -16.20
CA SER A 236 -7.88 9.23 -14.94
C SER A 236 -6.78 10.29 -15.16
N LEU A 237 -6.63 10.82 -16.38
CA LEU A 237 -5.60 11.83 -16.67
C LEU A 237 -5.74 13.04 -15.73
N GLY A 238 -4.62 13.44 -15.12
CA GLY A 238 -4.56 14.53 -14.15
C GLY A 238 -4.77 14.09 -12.70
N GLN A 239 -4.95 12.79 -12.45
CA GLN A 239 -5.03 12.21 -11.11
C GLN A 239 -3.94 11.15 -10.94
N THR A 240 -3.48 10.97 -9.70
CA THR A 240 -2.80 9.73 -9.32
C THR A 240 -3.80 8.58 -9.30
N GLU A 241 -3.34 7.35 -9.50
CA GLU A 241 -4.27 6.22 -9.37
C GLU A 241 -4.76 6.12 -7.93
N SER A 242 -3.90 6.34 -6.94
CA SER A 242 -4.28 6.29 -5.54
C SER A 242 -5.32 7.36 -5.15
N GLY A 243 -5.19 8.59 -5.64
CA GLY A 243 -6.20 9.63 -5.47
C GLY A 243 -7.51 9.31 -6.19
N TRP A 244 -7.45 8.67 -7.36
CA TRP A 244 -8.65 8.17 -8.06
C TRP A 244 -9.35 7.08 -7.24
N TRP A 245 -8.60 6.14 -6.66
CA TRP A 245 -9.12 5.09 -5.79
C TRP A 245 -9.78 5.65 -4.53
N ASP A 246 -9.10 6.57 -3.85
CA ASP A 246 -9.62 7.21 -2.64
C ASP A 246 -10.98 7.87 -2.87
N ASP A 247 -11.10 8.70 -3.91
CA ASP A 247 -12.34 9.41 -4.19
C ASP A 247 -13.46 8.52 -4.76
N ARG A 248 -13.15 7.66 -5.75
CA ARG A 248 -14.16 6.92 -6.52
C ARG A 248 -14.53 5.57 -5.90
N PHE A 249 -13.56 4.89 -5.30
CA PHE A 249 -13.74 3.56 -4.76
C PHE A 249 -13.95 3.60 -3.25
N PHE A 250 -12.96 4.08 -2.47
CA PHE A 250 -13.06 4.09 -1.00
C PHE A 250 -14.05 5.15 -0.49
N GLY A 251 -14.20 6.27 -1.19
CA GLY A 251 -15.14 7.35 -0.84
C GLY A 251 -16.61 7.03 -1.07
N PHE A 252 -16.96 5.84 -1.58
CA PHE A 252 -18.34 5.38 -1.72
C PHE A 252 -18.69 4.29 -0.69
N HIS A 253 -19.53 4.62 0.27
CA HIS A 253 -19.94 3.73 1.35
C HIS A 253 -21.17 2.89 1.01
N ILE A 254 -21.30 1.74 1.66
CA ILE A 254 -22.47 0.84 1.52
C ILE A 254 -23.82 1.53 1.81
N THR A 255 -23.82 2.58 2.62
CA THR A 255 -25.01 3.37 3.00
C THR A 255 -25.49 4.31 1.89
N GLN A 256 -24.66 4.59 0.88
CA GLN A 256 -24.97 5.57 -0.16
C GLN A 256 -25.77 4.98 -1.33
N GLY A 257 -25.82 3.66 -1.48
CA GLY A 257 -26.61 3.04 -2.54
C GLY A 257 -26.38 1.54 -2.73
N PRO A 258 -27.22 0.89 -3.54
CA PRO A 258 -27.13 -0.54 -3.82
C PRO A 258 -25.97 -0.91 -4.76
N ILE A 259 -25.43 0.07 -5.49
CA ILE A 259 -24.26 -0.02 -6.36
C ILE A 259 -23.38 1.21 -6.16
N ASN A 260 -22.07 1.10 -6.42
CA ASN A 260 -21.17 2.24 -6.42
C ASN A 260 -21.42 3.12 -7.66
N SER A 261 -22.27 4.13 -7.50
CA SER A 261 -22.62 5.05 -8.57
C SER A 261 -21.51 6.04 -8.94
N ARG A 262 -20.48 6.22 -8.08
CA ARG A 262 -19.26 6.97 -8.43
C ARG A 262 -18.44 6.22 -9.47
N LEU A 263 -18.20 4.92 -9.27
CA LEU A 263 -17.51 4.07 -10.24
C LEU A 263 -18.31 3.92 -11.53
N ALA A 264 -19.61 3.64 -11.43
CA ALA A 264 -20.47 3.48 -12.61
C ALA A 264 -20.43 4.71 -13.53
N ARG A 265 -20.17 5.89 -12.96
CA ARG A 265 -20.10 7.18 -13.65
C ARG A 265 -18.68 7.72 -13.83
N ALA A 266 -17.65 6.93 -13.52
CA ALA A 266 -16.27 7.41 -13.49
C ALA A 266 -15.72 7.76 -14.88
N CYS A 267 -16.25 7.18 -15.95
CA CYS A 267 -15.95 7.59 -17.32
C CYS A 267 -17.05 7.18 -18.32
N GLY A 268 -16.92 7.68 -19.55
CA GLY A 268 -17.81 7.34 -20.67
C GLY A 268 -19.20 7.98 -20.59
N LEU A 269 -20.18 7.30 -21.19
CA LEU A 269 -21.55 7.79 -21.38
C LEU A 269 -22.24 8.21 -20.06
N PHE A 270 -21.89 7.57 -18.95
CA PHE A 270 -22.58 7.75 -17.67
C PHE A 270 -22.10 8.95 -16.84
N VAL A 271 -21.01 9.61 -17.22
CA VAL A 271 -20.46 10.76 -16.48
C VAL A 271 -21.54 11.84 -16.25
N VAL A 272 -22.29 12.14 -17.31
CA VAL A 272 -23.35 13.18 -17.33
C VAL A 272 -24.71 12.66 -16.90
N VAL A 273 -24.87 11.35 -16.71
CA VAL A 273 -26.15 10.74 -16.34
C VAL A 273 -26.34 10.84 -14.82
N PRO A 274 -27.48 11.34 -14.31
CA PRO A 274 -27.79 11.32 -12.88
C PRO A 274 -27.66 9.91 -12.27
N SER A 275 -27.10 9.80 -11.06
CA SER A 275 -26.86 8.51 -10.40
C SER A 275 -28.11 7.64 -10.26
N TRP A 276 -29.25 8.24 -9.90
CA TRP A 276 -30.51 7.51 -9.73
C TRP A 276 -31.01 6.86 -11.04
N LEU A 277 -30.71 7.45 -12.20
CA LEU A 277 -31.04 6.86 -13.51
C LEU A 277 -30.14 5.66 -13.82
N VAL A 278 -28.85 5.76 -13.49
CA VAL A 278 -27.91 4.64 -13.62
C VAL A 278 -28.36 3.48 -12.73
N GLU A 279 -28.70 3.76 -11.47
CA GLU A 279 -29.22 2.77 -10.52
C GLU A 279 -30.54 2.14 -10.98
N LEU A 280 -31.47 2.94 -11.51
CA LEU A 280 -32.71 2.44 -12.09
C LEU A 280 -32.44 1.52 -13.28
N GLY A 281 -31.49 1.89 -14.14
CA GLY A 281 -31.02 1.06 -15.25
C GLY A 281 -30.54 -0.31 -14.77
N TYR A 282 -29.64 -0.35 -13.78
CA TYR A 282 -29.13 -1.62 -13.26
C TYR A 282 -30.22 -2.44 -12.56
N ARG A 283 -31.19 -1.79 -11.92
CA ARG A 283 -32.33 -2.48 -11.29
C ARG A 283 -33.25 -3.17 -12.29
N HIS A 284 -33.50 -2.56 -13.45
CA HIS A 284 -34.51 -3.07 -14.41
C HIS A 284 -33.92 -3.76 -15.64
N GLN A 285 -32.71 -3.41 -16.07
CA GLN A 285 -32.07 -3.90 -17.30
C GLN A 285 -30.57 -4.18 -17.08
N PRO A 286 -30.18 -5.05 -16.12
CA PRO A 286 -28.79 -5.25 -15.72
C PRO A 286 -27.88 -5.68 -16.87
N ARG A 287 -28.34 -6.61 -17.73
CA ARG A 287 -27.56 -7.08 -18.90
C ARG A 287 -27.25 -5.96 -19.90
N LEU A 288 -28.21 -5.06 -20.13
CA LEU A 288 -28.00 -3.90 -21.00
C LEU A 288 -27.03 -2.92 -20.37
N MET A 289 -27.16 -2.69 -19.06
CA MET A 289 -26.26 -1.80 -18.33
C MET A 289 -24.83 -2.32 -18.25
N ASP A 290 -24.63 -3.63 -18.07
CA ASP A 290 -23.31 -4.26 -18.16
C ASP A 290 -22.72 -4.09 -19.55
N TRP A 291 -23.51 -4.35 -20.60
CA TRP A 291 -23.08 -4.12 -21.97
C TRP A 291 -22.68 -2.65 -22.19
N LEU A 292 -23.53 -1.70 -21.78
CA LEU A 292 -23.24 -0.26 -21.90
C LEU A 292 -22.00 0.13 -21.11
N SER A 293 -21.88 -0.30 -19.86
CA SER A 293 -20.71 -0.01 -19.02
C SER A 293 -19.44 -0.53 -19.68
N ARG A 294 -19.45 -1.78 -20.13
CA ARG A 294 -18.30 -2.46 -20.73
C ARG A 294 -17.85 -1.82 -22.03
N TRP A 295 -18.75 -1.33 -22.88
CA TRP A 295 -18.36 -0.80 -24.19
C TRP A 295 -18.26 0.73 -24.25
N VAL A 296 -19.13 1.44 -23.54
CA VAL A 296 -19.26 2.91 -23.68
C VAL A 296 -19.27 3.67 -22.34
N GLY A 297 -19.29 2.97 -21.20
CA GLY A 297 -19.35 3.57 -19.86
C GLY A 297 -18.06 3.42 -19.06
N SER A 298 -18.20 3.05 -17.78
CA SER A 298 -17.09 2.95 -16.82
C SER A 298 -16.19 1.72 -17.00
N GLY A 299 -16.69 0.68 -17.67
CA GLY A 299 -16.02 -0.61 -17.78
C GLY A 299 -16.32 -1.59 -16.64
N PHE A 300 -16.96 -1.14 -15.55
CA PHE A 300 -17.33 -1.98 -14.41
C PHE A 300 -18.68 -2.65 -14.60
N GLU A 301 -18.74 -3.96 -14.37
CA GLU A 301 -19.98 -4.75 -14.39
C GLU A 301 -20.75 -4.63 -13.06
N GLU A 302 -22.03 -4.98 -13.08
CA GLU A 302 -22.95 -4.83 -11.94
C GLU A 302 -22.42 -5.51 -10.68
N HIS A 303 -21.87 -6.72 -10.81
CA HIS A 303 -21.36 -7.48 -9.68
C HIS A 303 -20.21 -6.72 -8.99
N THR A 304 -19.28 -6.16 -9.77
CA THR A 304 -18.20 -5.31 -9.28
C THR A 304 -18.78 -4.08 -8.59
N LEU A 305 -19.71 -3.38 -9.23
CA LEU A 305 -20.32 -2.16 -8.66
C LEU A 305 -21.07 -2.42 -7.34
N ARG A 306 -21.65 -3.61 -7.15
CA ARG A 306 -22.30 -4.03 -5.90
C ARG A 306 -21.30 -4.37 -4.80
N ALA A 307 -20.18 -4.97 -5.17
CA ALA A 307 -19.11 -5.37 -4.26
C ALA A 307 -18.18 -4.20 -3.87
N ALA A 308 -17.99 -3.24 -4.79
CA ALA A 308 -17.14 -2.06 -4.68
C ALA A 308 -17.72 -0.95 -3.79
N ARG A 309 -18.26 -1.29 -2.62
CA ARG A 309 -18.85 -0.34 -1.68
C ARG A 309 -18.17 -0.47 -0.34
N ASN A 310 -17.60 0.62 0.15
CA ASN A 310 -16.81 0.64 1.37
C ASN A 310 -17.69 0.37 2.62
N PRO A 311 -17.47 -0.73 3.36
CA PRO A 311 -18.22 -1.07 4.57
C PRO A 311 -17.75 -0.32 5.83
N GLY A 312 -16.89 0.69 5.68
CA GLY A 312 -16.40 1.53 6.79
C GLY A 312 -14.89 1.45 7.03
N PHE A 313 -14.12 1.03 6.03
CA PHE A 313 -12.66 1.16 6.04
C PHE A 313 -12.23 2.60 5.77
N TYR A 314 -11.12 3.02 6.38
CA TYR A 314 -10.40 4.22 6.02
C TYR A 314 -8.90 3.94 6.01
N ASP A 315 -8.15 4.62 5.15
CA ASP A 315 -6.68 4.62 5.20
C ASP A 315 -6.25 5.81 6.08
N PRO A 316 -5.41 5.63 7.12
CA PRO A 316 -4.92 6.78 7.87
C PRO A 316 -3.97 7.65 7.05
N TRP A 317 -3.40 7.14 5.95
CA TRP A 317 -2.43 7.81 5.07
C TRP A 317 -3.08 8.74 4.05
N ASP A 318 -2.32 9.76 3.63
CA ASP A 318 -2.73 10.61 2.51
C ASP A 318 -2.76 9.77 1.22
N PRO A 319 -3.74 9.93 0.31
CA PRO A 319 -3.76 9.24 -0.97
C PRO A 319 -2.52 9.52 -1.85
N GLU A 320 -1.79 10.60 -1.59
CA GLU A 320 -0.54 10.96 -2.27
C GLU A 320 0.71 10.51 -1.50
N GLU A 321 0.57 9.77 -0.40
CA GLU A 321 1.70 9.25 0.39
C GLU A 321 2.54 8.28 -0.45
N VAL A 322 3.72 8.73 -0.88
CA VAL A 322 4.61 7.94 -1.73
C VAL A 322 5.24 6.80 -0.92
N THR A 323 4.98 5.57 -1.37
CA THR A 323 5.56 4.34 -0.81
C THR A 323 6.51 3.64 -1.78
N LEU A 324 6.49 4.02 -3.05
CA LEU A 324 7.48 3.62 -4.06
C LEU A 324 8.12 4.87 -4.69
N GLU A 325 9.42 5.04 -4.45
CA GLU A 325 10.27 6.04 -5.11
C GLU A 325 11.66 5.44 -5.33
N ASN A 326 11.79 4.58 -6.33
CA ASN A 326 13.10 4.06 -6.68
C ASN A 326 13.92 5.16 -7.39
N PRO A 327 15.10 5.55 -6.87
CA PRO A 327 15.93 6.56 -7.51
C PRO A 327 16.38 6.16 -8.93
N ALA A 328 16.36 4.86 -9.26
CA ALA A 328 16.59 4.37 -10.62
C ALA A 328 15.56 4.90 -11.63
N TYR A 329 14.36 5.31 -11.18
CA TYR A 329 13.36 5.96 -12.02
C TYR A 329 13.67 7.44 -12.30
N GLY A 330 14.78 7.99 -11.76
CA GLY A 330 15.18 9.38 -12.01
C GLY A 330 14.13 10.41 -11.59
N GLY A 331 13.29 10.07 -10.62
CA GLY A 331 12.15 10.90 -10.17
C GLY A 331 10.96 10.95 -11.14
N LEU A 332 11.00 10.22 -12.26
CA LEU A 332 9.93 10.23 -13.27
C LEU A 332 8.67 9.48 -12.81
N PHE A 333 8.81 8.60 -11.83
CA PHE A 333 7.70 7.84 -11.28
C PHE A 333 7.78 7.77 -9.75
N LYS A 334 6.66 8.11 -9.12
CA LYS A 334 6.40 8.00 -7.69
C LYS A 334 4.95 7.57 -7.51
N ALA A 335 4.70 6.68 -6.57
CA ALA A 335 3.36 6.20 -6.32
C ALA A 335 3.15 5.81 -4.86
N LYS A 336 1.92 5.99 -4.39
CA LYS A 336 1.38 5.22 -3.29
C LYS A 336 0.98 3.87 -3.85
N LEU A 337 1.68 2.81 -3.48
CA LEU A 337 1.31 1.43 -3.81
C LEU A 337 0.76 0.70 -2.60
N ASP A 338 1.24 1.05 -1.41
CA ASP A 338 0.95 0.35 -0.18
C ASP A 338 -0.16 1.05 0.63
N TRP A 339 -1.13 0.26 1.10
CA TRP A 339 -2.33 0.74 1.79
C TRP A 339 -2.49 0.09 3.16
N THR A 340 -3.10 0.84 4.10
CA THR A 340 -3.26 0.41 5.51
C THR A 340 -4.72 0.62 5.95
N LEU A 341 -5.66 -0.06 5.30
CA LEU A 341 -7.08 0.18 5.53
C LEU A 341 -7.54 -0.41 6.87
N VAL A 342 -8.20 0.41 7.69
CA VAL A 342 -8.65 0.07 9.05
C VAL A 342 -10.17 0.21 9.15
N ARG A 343 -10.85 -0.76 9.77
CA ARG A 343 -12.29 -0.74 10.07
C ARG A 343 -12.57 -1.14 11.51
N GLY A 344 -13.44 -0.37 12.17
CA GLY A 344 -13.84 -0.60 13.56
C GLY A 344 -12.71 -0.41 14.57
N MET A 345 -11.64 0.27 14.18
CA MET A 345 -10.49 0.55 15.04
C MET A 345 -9.99 1.98 14.80
N SER A 346 -9.46 2.57 15.87
CA SER A 346 -8.82 3.88 15.90
C SER A 346 -7.31 3.73 15.79
N VAL A 347 -6.69 4.49 14.90
CA VAL A 347 -5.22 4.57 14.76
C VAL A 347 -4.68 5.58 15.78
N LEU A 348 -3.87 5.09 16.74
CA LEU A 348 -3.27 5.90 17.80
C LEU A 348 -1.95 6.54 17.36
N LYS A 349 -1.14 5.78 16.65
CA LYS A 349 0.15 6.19 16.09
C LYS A 349 0.35 5.50 14.76
N ARG A 350 1.22 6.08 13.95
CA ARG A 350 1.64 5.53 12.68
C ARG A 350 3.05 5.99 12.35
N GLY A 351 3.73 5.22 11.51
CA GLY A 351 5.03 5.59 10.98
C GLY A 351 5.38 4.79 9.74
N ARG A 352 6.46 5.20 9.10
CA ARG A 352 7.00 4.57 7.89
C ARG A 352 8.52 4.51 7.95
N GLY A 353 9.13 3.64 7.16
CA GLY A 353 10.58 3.53 7.08
C GLY A 353 11.04 2.84 5.81
N ASN A 354 12.32 2.44 5.76
CA ASN A 354 13.02 2.09 4.52
C ASN A 354 12.97 3.25 3.48
N LEU A 355 13.12 4.50 3.95
CA LEU A 355 13.00 5.69 3.11
C LEU A 355 14.19 5.92 2.17
N ASP A 356 15.26 5.15 2.32
CA ASP A 356 16.38 5.11 1.39
C ASP A 356 16.25 3.96 0.37
N TYR A 357 15.17 3.17 0.45
CA TYR A 357 14.81 2.09 -0.45
C TYR A 357 15.92 1.04 -0.65
N LYS A 358 16.76 0.85 0.37
CA LYS A 358 17.88 -0.08 0.29
C LYS A 358 17.46 -1.52 0.53
N ALA A 359 16.58 -1.75 1.50
CA ALA A 359 16.16 -3.10 1.87
C ALA A 359 15.05 -3.66 0.97
N SER A 360 14.33 -2.76 0.30
CA SER A 360 13.27 -3.02 -0.68
C SER A 360 13.01 -1.71 -1.43
N ASP A 361 12.51 -1.78 -2.65
CA ASP A 361 12.00 -0.61 -3.37
C ASP A 361 10.69 -0.03 -2.84
N HIS A 362 10.09 -0.64 -1.80
CA HIS A 362 8.93 -0.13 -1.07
C HIS A 362 9.28 0.38 0.33
N ALA A 363 8.64 1.46 0.75
CA ALA A 363 8.62 1.90 2.14
C ALA A 363 7.61 1.07 2.94
N TYR A 364 7.98 0.59 4.12
CA TYR A 364 7.01 -0.06 5.01
C TYR A 364 6.12 0.97 5.71
N LEU A 365 4.90 0.54 6.07
CA LEU A 365 3.95 1.34 6.85
C LEU A 365 3.56 0.57 8.11
N TRP A 366 3.54 1.23 9.26
CA TRP A 366 3.06 0.64 10.51
C TRP A 366 2.07 1.55 11.23
N VAL A 367 1.17 0.94 12.00
CA VAL A 367 0.15 1.61 12.81
C VAL A 367 0.02 0.94 14.18
N ASP A 368 -0.23 1.73 15.21
CA ASP A 368 -0.76 1.26 16.49
C ASP A 368 -2.28 1.43 16.45
N VAL A 369 -3.03 0.33 16.51
CA VAL A 369 -4.50 0.35 16.45
C VAL A 369 -5.15 -0.14 17.74
N THR A 370 -6.30 0.43 18.08
CA THR A 370 -7.14 -0.02 19.20
C THR A 370 -8.59 -0.07 18.76
N PRO A 371 -9.42 -1.01 19.26
CA PRO A 371 -10.85 -1.01 18.97
C PRO A 371 -11.50 0.35 19.23
N ASP A 372 -12.44 0.73 18.37
CA ASP A 372 -13.25 1.92 18.64
C ASP A 372 -14.01 1.76 19.96
N LYS A 373 -14.09 2.85 20.73
CA LYS A 373 -14.94 2.83 21.93
C LYS A 373 -16.37 2.53 21.50
N PRO A 374 -17.10 1.64 22.19
CA PRO A 374 -18.50 1.41 21.88
C PRO A 374 -19.23 2.75 21.95
N THR A 375 -19.81 3.17 20.84
CA THR A 375 -20.63 4.37 20.78
C THR A 375 -21.76 4.16 21.79
N GLN A 376 -21.76 4.94 22.87
CA GLN A 376 -22.92 4.99 23.76
C GLN A 376 -24.14 5.26 22.87
N PRO A 377 -25.19 4.43 22.91
CA PRO A 377 -26.39 4.71 22.14
C PRO A 377 -26.83 6.11 22.53
N LYS A 378 -26.98 7.00 21.53
CA LYS A 378 -27.56 8.33 21.74
C LYS A 378 -28.89 8.09 22.43
N THR A 379 -28.96 8.48 23.69
CA THR A 379 -30.20 8.47 24.45
C THR A 379 -31.10 9.45 23.72
N GLU A 380 -32.14 8.93 23.06
CA GLU A 380 -33.28 9.74 22.64
C GLU A 380 -33.93 10.25 23.93
N THR A 381 -33.47 11.41 24.39
CA THR A 381 -34.16 12.18 25.41
C THR A 381 -34.51 13.54 24.83
N GLU A 382 -35.83 13.71 24.76
CA GLU A 382 -36.58 14.96 24.83
C GLU A 382 -36.85 15.69 23.51
N THR A 383 -37.95 15.21 22.89
CA THR A 383 -39.03 16.06 22.39
C THR A 383 -39.23 17.29 23.28
N GLY A 384 -38.75 18.44 22.82
CA GLY A 384 -39.09 19.76 23.32
C GLY A 384 -39.45 20.62 22.12
N THR A 385 -40.75 20.82 21.94
CA THR A 385 -41.34 21.78 21.02
C THR A 385 -40.82 23.19 21.30
N ASP A 386 -40.32 23.88 20.28
CA ASP A 386 -40.65 25.29 20.11
C ASP A 386 -40.61 25.66 18.63
N LEU A 387 -41.81 25.82 18.09
CA LEU A 387 -42.08 26.58 16.89
C LEU A 387 -41.92 28.06 17.27
N ASP A 388 -40.96 28.75 16.66
CA ASP A 388 -41.16 30.18 16.43
C ASP A 388 -40.70 30.57 15.03
N THR A 389 -41.72 30.80 14.21
CA THR A 389 -41.66 31.45 12.91
C THR A 389 -41.23 32.91 13.07
N LYS A 390 -40.20 33.34 12.33
CA LYS A 390 -40.21 34.67 11.68
C LYS A 390 -39.18 34.78 10.56
N THR A 391 -39.73 34.87 9.36
CA THR A 391 -39.15 35.36 8.12
C THR A 391 -38.99 36.89 8.16
N LEU A 392 -38.02 37.39 7.37
CA LEU A 392 -37.94 38.70 6.66
C LEU A 392 -36.74 39.62 7.00
N THR A 393 -35.81 39.65 6.03
CA THR A 393 -35.24 40.82 5.29
C THR A 393 -34.47 41.95 5.99
N GLY A 394 -33.33 42.29 5.35
CA GLY A 394 -32.85 43.67 5.16
C GLY A 394 -31.60 44.02 5.96
N VAL A 395 -30.40 44.08 5.36
CA VAL A 395 -29.76 45.27 4.73
C VAL A 395 -29.08 46.20 5.75
N ASP A 396 -27.75 46.26 5.62
CA ASP A 396 -26.78 47.34 5.86
C ASP A 396 -26.92 48.29 7.07
N ASN A 397 -25.87 48.39 7.89
CA ASN A 397 -24.92 49.51 7.82
C ASN A 397 -23.79 49.45 8.86
N TYR A 398 -22.65 50.01 8.43
CA TYR A 398 -21.52 50.52 9.20
C TYR A 398 -21.95 51.40 10.38
N ASP A 399 -21.21 51.35 11.50
CA ASP A 399 -20.45 52.52 11.98
C ASP A 399 -19.54 52.16 13.17
N ASP A 400 -18.33 52.69 13.09
CA ASP A 400 -17.33 52.77 14.16
C ASP A 400 -17.83 53.66 15.31
N ASN A 401 -17.44 53.34 16.54
CA ASN A 401 -17.12 54.39 17.51
C ASN A 401 -16.16 53.92 18.61
N ASP A 402 -15.06 54.66 18.66
CA ASP A 402 -14.03 54.77 19.68
C ASP A 402 -14.59 55.35 21.00
N GLY A 403 -13.90 55.13 22.12
CA GLY A 403 -14.32 55.73 23.39
C GLY A 403 -13.74 55.10 24.66
N SER A 404 -12.45 55.31 24.88
CA SER A 404 -11.68 55.13 26.12
C SER A 404 -12.40 55.53 27.43
N ASN A 405 -12.08 54.84 28.53
CA ASN A 405 -11.74 55.54 29.78
C ASN A 405 -10.82 54.75 30.72
N ASN A 406 -9.99 55.55 31.39
CA ASN A 406 -8.69 55.29 31.98
C ASN A 406 -8.78 55.25 33.53
N CYS A 407 -7.89 54.52 34.22
CA CYS A 407 -7.27 54.85 35.52
C CYS A 407 -6.38 53.66 35.94
N GLY A 408 -5.06 53.72 36.17
CA GLY A 408 -4.15 54.82 36.44
C GLY A 408 -3.43 54.54 37.76
N GLN A 409 -2.16 54.13 37.75
CA GLN A 409 -1.18 54.42 38.81
C GLN A 409 0.25 54.45 38.25
N VAL A 410 1.00 55.45 38.73
CA VAL A 410 2.25 56.04 38.23
C VAL A 410 3.41 55.57 39.13
N GLY A 411 4.50 55.00 38.58
CA GLY A 411 5.83 55.64 38.41
C GLY A 411 6.85 55.12 39.45
N PRO A 412 8.17 55.46 39.41
CA PRO A 412 8.97 56.17 38.39
C PRO A 412 10.31 55.43 38.00
N ILE A 413 10.80 55.54 36.75
CA ILE A 413 11.92 56.36 36.18
C ILE A 413 13.38 55.90 36.46
N GLY A 414 14.14 55.73 35.36
CA GLY A 414 15.61 55.84 35.25
C GLY A 414 16.13 55.00 34.06
N GLN A 415 16.37 55.55 32.85
CA GLN A 415 17.68 56.03 32.31
C GLN A 415 18.82 54.99 32.45
N THR A 416 19.67 54.59 31.48
CA THR A 416 20.15 55.15 30.20
C THR A 416 21.09 54.11 29.52
N GLU A 417 21.23 54.22 28.18
CA GLU A 417 22.43 54.07 27.31
C GLU A 417 23.42 52.86 27.30
N THR A 418 23.58 52.33 26.07
CA THR A 418 24.81 52.01 25.28
C THR A 418 25.74 50.79 25.51
N LYS A 419 25.83 49.99 24.43
CA LYS A 419 26.98 49.31 23.76
C LYS A 419 28.30 49.04 24.51
N SER A 420 28.77 47.78 24.48
CA SER A 420 30.12 47.39 23.97
C SER A 420 30.34 45.86 23.94
N LYS A 421 31.12 45.39 22.96
CA LYS A 421 31.67 44.03 22.78
C LYS A 421 32.76 43.69 23.80
N GLN A 422 32.83 42.43 24.27
CA GLN A 422 34.04 41.59 24.38
C GLN A 422 33.71 40.20 25.01
N GLU A 423 34.13 39.11 24.36
CA GLU A 423 34.30 37.74 24.90
C GLU A 423 35.50 37.70 25.90
N PRO A 424 35.80 36.64 26.73
CA PRO A 424 35.60 35.20 26.46
C PRO A 424 35.38 34.24 27.69
N ASN A 425 35.42 32.93 27.40
CA ASN A 425 35.80 31.75 28.21
C ASN A 425 34.75 30.95 29.03
N GLU A 426 34.48 29.76 28.46
CA GLU A 426 34.52 28.39 29.04
C GLU A 426 34.16 28.15 30.51
N VAL A 427 33.13 27.31 30.73
CA VAL A 427 33.20 26.08 31.56
C VAL A 427 32.23 25.05 30.95
N GLY A 428 32.73 23.87 30.59
CA GLY A 428 31.96 22.79 29.96
C GLY A 428 31.60 21.64 30.89
N VAL A 429 30.77 20.72 30.39
CA VAL A 429 30.68 19.25 30.61
C VAL A 429 29.69 18.77 29.52
N GLY A 430 29.89 17.80 28.62
CA GLY A 430 30.78 16.64 28.51
C GLY A 430 29.90 15.39 28.27
N VAL A 431 29.82 14.88 27.03
CA VAL A 431 29.45 13.47 26.73
C VAL A 431 30.27 12.98 25.53
N GLU A 432 30.93 11.85 25.72
CA GLU A 432 31.91 11.18 24.85
C GLU A 432 31.34 10.65 23.52
N VAL A 433 32.17 10.75 22.47
CA VAL A 433 32.11 9.90 21.28
C VAL A 433 33.42 9.12 21.24
N VAL A 434 33.34 7.79 21.34
CA VAL A 434 34.50 6.90 21.18
C VAL A 434 34.71 6.63 19.70
N GLY A 435 35.80 7.13 19.15
CA GLY A 435 36.30 6.80 17.81
C GLY A 435 37.21 5.56 17.84
N VAL A 436 37.16 4.77 16.76
CA VAL A 436 38.13 3.70 16.48
C VAL A 436 38.96 4.09 15.25
N VAL A 437 40.27 3.90 15.41
CA VAL A 437 41.38 4.27 14.52
C VAL A 437 41.41 3.45 13.22
N GLY A 438 41.76 4.10 12.11
CA GLY A 438 41.86 3.49 10.78
C GLY A 438 43.20 2.82 10.45
N VAL A 439 43.18 1.99 9.40
CA VAL A 439 44.34 1.57 8.61
C VAL A 439 43.99 1.73 7.12
N LYS A 440 44.88 2.39 6.37
CA LYS A 440 44.79 2.62 4.92
C LYS A 440 45.29 1.41 4.12
N ASN A 441 44.61 1.12 3.01
CA ASN A 441 45.11 0.72 1.68
C ASN A 441 43.86 0.67 0.76
N GLY A 442 43.66 1.46 -0.29
CA GLY A 442 44.62 2.00 -1.24
C GLY A 442 44.62 1.28 -2.59
N ASP A 443 43.53 0.58 -2.98
CA ASP A 443 43.28 0.12 -4.37
C ASP A 443 41.86 -0.46 -4.63
N ASP A 444 41.03 -0.64 -3.59
CA ASP A 444 39.67 -1.20 -3.73
C ASP A 444 38.59 -0.21 -4.20
N ASP A 445 38.84 1.10 -4.07
CA ASP A 445 37.83 2.12 -4.38
C ASP A 445 37.53 2.27 -5.87
N ARG A 446 38.42 1.83 -6.78
CA ARG A 446 38.12 1.85 -8.22
C ARG A 446 37.27 0.66 -8.67
N LYS A 447 37.37 -0.49 -7.97
CA LYS A 447 36.58 -1.70 -8.26
C LYS A 447 35.19 -1.63 -7.61
N LEU A 448 35.08 -1.08 -6.40
CA LEU A 448 33.79 -0.77 -5.75
C LEU A 448 32.99 0.31 -6.49
N TRP A 449 33.67 1.28 -7.12
CA TRP A 449 33.00 2.31 -7.93
C TRP A 449 32.48 1.76 -9.27
N GLN A 450 33.16 0.79 -9.88
CA GLN A 450 32.70 0.11 -11.10
C GLN A 450 31.58 -0.94 -10.82
N ALA A 451 31.61 -1.61 -9.66
CA ALA A 451 30.55 -2.54 -9.25
C ALA A 451 29.23 -1.83 -8.85
N ARG A 452 29.32 -0.66 -8.19
CA ARG A 452 28.15 0.16 -7.84
C ARG A 452 27.44 0.80 -9.05
N ARG A 453 28.13 0.91 -10.19
CA ARG A 453 27.54 1.42 -11.45
C ARG A 453 26.88 0.31 -12.28
N ALA A 454 27.21 -0.96 -12.05
CA ALA A 454 26.62 -2.11 -12.75
C ALA A 454 25.36 -2.67 -12.05
N ALA A 455 25.18 -2.39 -10.75
CA ALA A 455 23.95 -2.70 -10.00
C ALA A 455 22.80 -1.71 -10.27
N TRP A 456 23.04 -0.67 -11.08
CA TRP A 456 22.08 0.39 -11.39
C TRP A 456 21.77 0.43 -12.88
N GLY A 457 20.53 0.07 -13.22
CA GLY A 457 19.85 0.55 -14.42
C GLY A 457 19.93 -0.34 -15.66
N SER A 458 19.14 -1.42 -15.69
CA SER A 458 18.60 -1.94 -16.96
C SER A 458 17.31 -2.76 -16.72
N THR A 459 16.26 -2.09 -16.26
CA THR A 459 14.89 -2.50 -16.59
C THR A 459 14.67 -2.11 -18.05
N ASN A 460 14.88 -3.04 -18.98
CA ASN A 460 14.81 -2.76 -20.42
C ASN A 460 13.40 -2.35 -20.90
N GLU A 461 12.37 -2.32 -20.06
CA GLU A 461 11.08 -1.70 -20.41
C GLU A 461 11.10 -0.17 -20.22
N ILE A 462 11.94 0.34 -19.32
CA ILE A 462 12.16 1.78 -19.17
C ILE A 462 13.11 2.30 -20.24
N ASP A 463 14.05 1.50 -20.73
CA ASP A 463 14.84 1.87 -21.91
C ASP A 463 13.94 2.09 -23.14
N TRP A 464 12.87 1.29 -23.30
CA TRP A 464 11.85 1.53 -24.32
C TRP A 464 11.03 2.80 -24.06
N MET A 465 10.64 3.08 -22.81
CA MET A 465 9.95 4.33 -22.46
C MET A 465 10.82 5.57 -22.67
N TYR A 466 12.12 5.50 -22.32
CA TYR A 466 13.11 6.55 -22.59
C TYR A 466 13.34 6.74 -24.10
N TYR A 467 13.46 5.65 -24.87
CA TYR A 467 13.59 5.69 -26.34
C TYR A 467 12.34 6.26 -27.02
N PHE A 468 11.14 5.90 -26.54
CA PHE A 468 9.87 6.42 -27.04
C PHE A 468 9.72 7.91 -26.70
N MET A 469 10.17 8.35 -25.53
CA MET A 469 10.20 9.76 -25.14
C MET A 469 11.09 10.59 -26.07
N ILE A 470 12.31 10.11 -26.36
CA ILE A 470 13.25 10.81 -27.25
C ILE A 470 12.70 10.87 -28.69
N THR A 471 12.09 9.80 -29.18
CA THR A 471 11.53 9.76 -30.55
C THR A 471 10.24 10.56 -30.70
N ALA A 472 9.39 10.60 -29.66
CA ALA A 472 8.16 11.40 -29.65
C ALA A 472 8.41 12.91 -29.45
N LEU A 473 9.43 13.29 -28.65
CA LEU A 473 9.79 14.71 -28.42
C LEU A 473 10.59 15.33 -29.57
N LEU A 474 11.37 14.53 -30.32
CA LEU A 474 12.19 15.03 -31.43
C LEU A 474 11.53 14.94 -32.81
N GLY A 475 10.30 14.42 -32.91
CA GLY A 475 9.52 14.42 -34.15
C GLY A 475 10.18 13.67 -35.32
N VAL A 476 11.05 12.69 -35.05
CA VAL A 476 11.77 11.99 -36.11
C VAL A 476 10.92 10.82 -36.61
N SER A 477 10.37 10.98 -37.82
CA SER A 477 9.64 9.94 -38.54
C SER A 477 10.51 8.70 -38.78
N TRP A 478 9.90 7.52 -38.61
CA TRP A 478 10.44 6.18 -38.84
C TRP A 478 11.15 6.02 -40.21
N HIS A 479 10.84 6.88 -41.18
CA HIS A 479 11.35 6.83 -42.55
C HIS A 479 12.85 7.21 -42.70
N VAL A 480 13.46 7.85 -41.69
CA VAL A 480 14.88 8.26 -41.77
C VAL A 480 15.84 7.14 -41.31
N MET A 481 15.38 6.19 -40.48
CA MET A 481 16.23 5.16 -39.89
C MET A 481 16.35 3.87 -40.73
N SER A 482 15.50 3.65 -41.74
CA SER A 482 15.56 2.44 -42.59
C SER A 482 16.67 2.47 -43.67
N LYS A 483 17.58 3.45 -43.64
CA LYS A 483 18.68 3.59 -44.61
C LYS A 483 20.08 3.46 -43.99
N ILE A 484 20.21 3.11 -42.71
CA ILE A 484 21.51 2.91 -42.04
C ILE A 484 21.60 1.53 -41.35
N TYR A 485 20.90 0.51 -41.87
CA TYR A 485 21.19 -0.89 -41.55
C TYR A 485 21.13 -1.76 -42.79
#